data_AF-A0A4C2ACX7-F1
#
_entry.id   AF-A0A4C2ACX7-F1
#
_cell.length_a   1.000
_cell.length_b   1.000
_cell.length_c   1.000
_cell.angle_alpha   90.00
_cell.angle_beta   90.00
_cell.angle_gamma   90.00
#
_symmetry.space_group_name_H-M   'P 1'
#
loop_
_entity.id
_entity.type
_entity.pdbx_description
1 polymer ?
#
loop_
_entity_poly.entity_id
_entity_poly.type
_entity_poly.pdbx_seq_one_letter_code
_entity_poly.pdbx_strand_id
1 'polypeptide(L)'
;MRLRSCSSCRTLLLQSLSDKDLCLASRGLVEVLLCVVSNDLFFRIYKLPTLFFHLKKTLATNECEAYPTESLALAALQRDLYQTSPGIACAYHEQVDKSIVCSMSRAKRWVYTIFDECCESANITMVPGKHLPDDTNVEALALFKEHNEEKKLCKRNVSPF
;
A
#
# COMPACT_ATOMS: atom_id res chain seq x y z
N MET A 1 -33.91 7.90 -24.79
CA MET A 1 -33.07 7.06 -25.67
C MET A 1 -32.21 6.19 -24.76
N ARG A 2 -32.52 4.90 -24.68
CA ARG A 2 -31.74 3.91 -23.90
C ARG A 2 -30.42 3.68 -24.62
N LEU A 3 -29.29 3.75 -23.91
CA LEU A 3 -28.08 3.04 -24.33
C LEU A 3 -27.73 2.00 -23.27
N ARG A 4 -27.65 0.78 -23.77
CA ARG A 4 -27.49 -0.48 -23.05
C ARG A 4 -26.02 -0.66 -22.66
N SER A 5 -25.83 -1.47 -21.63
CA SER A 5 -24.58 -2.04 -21.12
C SER A 5 -23.68 -2.66 -22.20
N CYS A 6 -22.37 -2.43 -22.09
CA CYS A 6 -21.34 -3.27 -22.71
C CYS A 6 -20.43 -3.89 -21.65
N SER A 7 -20.33 -5.21 -21.70
CA SER A 7 -19.87 -6.18 -20.70
C SER A 7 -18.37 -6.49 -20.77
N SER A 8 -17.51 -5.47 -20.94
CA SER A 8 -16.06 -5.70 -21.01
C SER A 8 -15.29 -4.49 -20.50
N CYS A 9 -15.60 -4.03 -19.28
CA CYS A 9 -14.77 -3.04 -18.61
C CYS A 9 -13.49 -3.74 -18.16
N ARG A 10 -12.49 -3.73 -19.05
CA ARG A 10 -11.13 -4.16 -18.80
C ARG A 10 -10.66 -3.52 -17.51
N THR A 11 -10.29 -4.36 -16.55
CA THR A 11 -9.63 -3.97 -15.31
C THR A 11 -8.32 -3.26 -15.65
N LEU A 12 -8.36 -1.94 -15.74
CA LEU A 12 -7.16 -1.12 -15.84
C LEU A 12 -6.62 -0.92 -14.42
N LEU A 13 -5.37 -1.37 -14.25
CA LEU A 13 -4.57 -1.38 -13.03
C LEU A 13 -4.74 -0.11 -12.21
N LEU A 14 -5.08 -0.30 -10.94
CA LEU A 14 -5.31 0.75 -9.97
C LEU A 14 -3.96 1.35 -9.56
N GLN A 15 -3.61 2.51 -10.12
CA GLN A 15 -2.49 3.31 -9.64
C GLN A 15 -2.98 4.25 -8.55
N SER A 16 -2.53 4.01 -7.34
CA SER A 16 -2.91 4.74 -6.16
C SER A 16 -1.71 5.51 -5.61
N LEU A 17 -1.85 6.83 -5.41
CA LEU A 17 -0.77 7.71 -4.94
C LEU A 17 -1.23 8.49 -3.69
N SER A 18 -0.35 8.66 -2.71
CA SER A 18 -0.68 9.22 -1.38
C SER A 18 0.00 10.57 -1.09
N ASP A 19 -0.02 11.51 -2.04
CA ASP A 19 0.41 12.90 -1.78
C ASP A 19 -0.36 13.89 -2.67
N LYS A 20 -0.70 15.08 -2.15
CA LYS A 20 -1.41 16.10 -2.95
C LYS A 20 -0.54 16.59 -4.11
N ASP A 21 0.75 16.83 -3.85
CA ASP A 21 1.74 17.26 -4.85
C ASP A 21 2.06 16.14 -5.84
N LEU A 22 2.06 14.88 -5.38
CA LEU A 22 2.27 13.72 -6.25
C LEU A 22 1.02 13.42 -7.11
N CYS A 23 -0.19 13.69 -6.62
CA CYS A 23 -1.41 13.63 -7.43
C CYS A 23 -1.40 14.69 -8.54
N LEU A 24 -0.94 15.90 -8.26
CA LEU A 24 -0.78 16.94 -9.28
C LEU A 24 0.32 16.58 -10.29
N ALA A 25 1.48 16.12 -9.82
CA ALA A 25 2.59 15.72 -10.67
C ALA A 25 2.26 14.48 -11.52
N SER A 26 1.57 13.48 -10.97
CA SER A 26 1.15 12.29 -11.72
C SER A 26 0.03 12.58 -12.71
N ARG A 27 -0.90 13.49 -12.39
CA ARG A 27 -1.89 13.98 -13.37
C ARG A 27 -1.20 14.68 -14.53
N GLY A 28 -0.25 15.58 -14.24
CA GLY A 28 0.56 16.24 -15.27
C GLY A 28 1.38 15.26 -16.10
N LEU A 29 2.00 14.25 -15.48
CA LEU A 29 2.77 13.23 -16.19
C LEU A 29 1.88 12.35 -17.07
N VAL A 30 0.71 11.93 -16.59
CA VAL A 30 -0.27 11.15 -17.38
C VAL A 30 -0.80 11.99 -18.54
N GLU A 31 -1.10 13.27 -18.32
CA GLU A 31 -1.53 14.19 -19.39
C GLU A 31 -0.45 14.37 -20.46
N VAL A 32 0.82 14.54 -20.06
CA VAL A 32 1.96 14.59 -20.98
C VAL A 32 2.12 13.27 -21.74
N LEU A 33 2.01 12.12 -21.06
CA LEU A 33 2.13 10.80 -21.70
C LEU A 33 1.00 10.54 -22.72
N LEU A 34 -0.23 10.91 -22.37
CA LEU A 34 -1.39 10.81 -23.25
C LEU A 34 -1.31 11.78 -24.44
N CYS A 35 -0.70 12.96 -24.26
CA CYS A 35 -0.44 13.89 -25.34
C CYS A 35 0.58 13.31 -26.35
N VAL A 36 1.58 12.56 -25.86
CA VAL A 36 2.60 11.90 -26.69
C VAL A 36 2.06 10.63 -27.38
N VAL A 37 1.07 9.96 -26.78
CA VAL A 37 0.50 8.71 -27.27
C VAL A 37 -0.97 8.95 -27.61
N SER A 38 -1.28 9.23 -28.88
CA SER A 38 -2.58 9.63 -29.45
C SER A 38 -3.79 8.69 -29.16
N ASN A 39 -4.10 8.43 -27.89
CA ASN A 39 -5.14 7.53 -27.44
C ASN A 39 -6.00 8.22 -26.36
N ASP A 40 -7.33 8.14 -26.52
CA ASP A 40 -8.34 8.55 -25.54
C ASP A 40 -8.40 7.61 -24.32
N LEU A 41 -7.26 7.39 -23.65
CA LEU A 41 -7.20 6.59 -22.43
C LEU A 41 -7.42 7.49 -21.21
N PHE A 42 -8.63 7.43 -20.64
CA PHE A 42 -8.92 8.12 -19.38
C PHE A 42 -8.38 7.33 -18.20
N PHE A 43 -7.33 7.84 -17.55
CA PHE A 43 -6.84 7.29 -16.28
C PHE A 43 -7.54 7.98 -15.10
N ARG A 44 -8.07 7.18 -14.17
CA ARG A 44 -8.58 7.68 -12.89
C ARG A 44 -7.53 7.47 -11.83
N ILE A 45 -7.04 8.57 -11.26
CA ILE A 45 -6.04 8.55 -10.19
C ILE A 45 -6.76 8.64 -8.86
N TYR A 46 -6.58 7.62 -8.02
CA TYR A 46 -7.20 7.53 -6.70
C TYR A 46 -6.17 7.73 -5.60
N LYS A 47 -6.65 8.20 -4.44
CA LYS A 47 -5.85 8.31 -3.23
C LYS A 47 -5.59 6.93 -2.66
N LEU A 48 -4.32 6.58 -2.49
CA LEU A 48 -3.94 5.29 -1.90
C LEU A 48 -4.44 5.08 -0.45
N PRO A 49 -4.42 6.08 0.46
CA PRO A 49 -4.94 5.89 1.81
C PRO A 49 -6.42 5.53 1.81
N THR A 50 -7.21 6.11 0.91
CA THR A 50 -8.64 5.78 0.74
C THR A 50 -8.82 4.33 0.31
N LEU A 51 -8.05 3.89 -0.69
CA LEU A 51 -8.08 2.49 -1.13
C LEU A 51 -7.72 1.54 0.01
N PHE A 52 -6.63 1.83 0.72
CA PHE A 52 -6.13 1.00 1.80
C PHE A 52 -7.13 0.92 2.96
N PHE A 53 -7.73 2.05 3.35
CA PHE A 53 -8.79 2.12 4.35
C PHE A 53 -9.97 1.20 3.99
N HIS A 54 -10.48 1.30 2.75
CA HIS A 54 -11.60 0.47 2.32
C HIS A 54 -11.21 -1.01 2.22
N LEU A 55 -10.03 -1.32 1.69
CA LEU A 55 -9.53 -2.69 1.61
C LEU A 55 -9.44 -3.34 2.99
N LYS A 56 -8.80 -2.66 3.96
CA LYS A 56 -8.66 -3.17 5.32
C LYS A 56 -10.03 -3.33 6.00
N LYS A 57 -10.95 -2.38 5.80
CA LYS A 57 -12.32 -2.48 6.31
C LYS A 57 -13.09 -3.67 5.73
N THR A 58 -12.92 -3.98 4.45
CA THR A 58 -13.58 -5.12 3.79
C THR A 58 -13.01 -6.46 4.25
N LEU A 59 -11.72 -6.51 4.57
CA LEU A 59 -11.06 -7.73 5.05
C LEU A 59 -11.18 -7.95 6.56
N ALA A 60 -11.53 -6.93 7.33
CA ALA A 60 -11.65 -7.03 8.78
C ALA A 60 -12.77 -8.00 9.18
N THR A 61 -12.43 -8.98 10.02
CA THR A 61 -13.43 -9.94 10.53
C THR A 61 -14.21 -9.38 11.72
N ASN A 62 -13.64 -8.39 12.41
CA ASN A 62 -14.23 -7.70 13.56
C ASN A 62 -13.90 -6.20 13.52
N GLU A 63 -14.63 -5.40 14.30
CA GLU A 63 -14.45 -3.94 14.34
C GLU A 63 -13.08 -3.50 14.89
N CYS A 64 -12.38 -4.37 15.62
CA CYS A 64 -11.05 -4.07 16.16
C CYS A 64 -9.93 -4.13 15.09
N GLU A 65 -10.14 -4.90 14.02
CA GLU A 65 -9.18 -5.01 12.92
C GLU A 65 -9.33 -3.90 11.87
N ALA A 66 -10.53 -3.34 11.73
CA ALA A 66 -10.79 -2.28 10.78
C ALA A 66 -10.18 -0.97 11.25
N TYR A 67 -9.73 -0.15 10.30
CA TYR A 67 -9.39 1.25 10.61
C TYR A 67 -10.67 2.04 10.94
N PRO A 68 -10.73 2.76 12.09
CA PRO A 68 -11.83 3.67 12.37
C PRO A 68 -11.93 4.84 11.38
N THR A 69 -10.78 5.36 10.93
CA THR A 69 -10.70 6.53 10.05
C THR A 69 -9.63 6.35 8.98
N GLU A 70 -9.81 7.02 7.83
CA GLU A 70 -8.83 7.02 6.73
C GLU A 70 -7.47 7.60 7.15
N SER A 71 -7.46 8.52 8.13
CA SER A 71 -6.21 9.10 8.66
C SER A 71 -5.26 8.06 9.23
N LEU A 72 -5.76 6.94 9.76
CA LEU A 72 -4.92 5.85 10.27
C LEU A 72 -4.30 5.03 9.14
N ALA A 73 -5.02 4.83 8.02
CA ALA A 73 -4.46 4.21 6.83
C ALA A 73 -3.33 5.08 6.23
N LEU A 74 -3.48 6.41 6.23
CA LEU A 74 -2.41 7.32 5.83
C LEU A 74 -1.22 7.24 6.80
N ALA A 75 -1.46 7.27 8.12
CA ALA A 75 -0.42 7.16 9.12
C ALA A 75 0.37 5.84 8.99
N ALA A 76 -0.32 4.73 8.68
CA ALA A 76 0.30 3.44 8.42
C ALA A 76 1.25 3.48 7.21
N LEU A 77 0.83 4.08 6.10
CA LEU A 77 1.70 4.28 4.92
C LEU A 77 2.88 5.21 5.21
N GLN A 78 2.70 6.21 6.08
CA GLN A 78 3.75 7.17 6.46
C GLN A 78 4.77 6.60 7.45
N ARG A 79 4.44 5.53 8.20
CA ARG A 79 5.40 4.85 9.08
C ARG A 79 6.60 4.28 8.32
N ASP A 80 6.44 3.98 7.03
CA ASP A 80 7.47 3.52 6.07
C ASP A 80 8.47 2.52 6.68
N LEU A 81 7.95 1.39 7.19
CA LEU A 81 8.74 0.36 7.88
C LEU A 81 9.84 -0.27 7.01
N TYR A 82 9.72 -0.14 5.69
CA TYR A 82 10.63 -0.73 4.70
C TYR A 82 11.62 0.28 4.12
N GLN A 83 11.79 1.46 4.74
CA GLN A 83 12.65 2.52 4.21
C GLN A 83 14.11 2.10 4.02
N THR A 84 14.60 1.17 4.85
CA THR A 84 15.98 0.64 4.84
C THR A 84 16.11 -0.68 4.10
N SER A 85 15.05 -1.16 3.44
CA SER A 85 15.11 -2.42 2.70
C SER A 85 15.96 -2.22 1.43
N PRO A 86 17.02 -3.01 1.23
CA PRO A 86 17.85 -2.92 0.02
C PRO A 86 17.15 -3.58 -1.18
N GLY A 87 17.66 -3.31 -2.39
CA GLY A 87 17.23 -4.03 -3.60
C GLY A 87 15.83 -3.67 -4.13
N ILE A 88 15.15 -2.70 -3.52
CA ILE A 88 13.81 -2.27 -3.94
C ILE A 88 13.83 -1.03 -4.85
N ALA A 89 14.90 -0.22 -4.82
CA ALA A 89 15.05 0.93 -5.70
C ALA A 89 15.51 0.54 -7.11
N CYS A 90 15.52 1.52 -8.02
CA CYS A 90 16.16 1.34 -9.33
C CYS A 90 17.69 1.33 -9.16
N ALA A 91 18.38 0.68 -10.10
CA ALA A 91 19.84 0.51 -10.06
C ALA A 91 20.60 1.83 -9.83
N TYR A 92 20.14 2.92 -10.46
CA TYR A 92 20.77 4.24 -10.27
C TYR A 92 20.65 4.74 -8.82
N HIS A 93 19.45 4.73 -8.24
CA HIS A 93 19.24 5.26 -6.89
C HIS A 93 19.86 4.36 -5.82
N GLU A 94 20.01 3.06 -6.09
CA GLU A 94 20.74 2.14 -5.22
C GLU A 94 22.25 2.44 -5.23
N GLN A 95 22.83 2.68 -6.41
CA GLN A 95 24.27 2.98 -6.55
C GLN A 95 24.69 4.28 -5.87
N VAL A 96 23.82 5.29 -5.88
CA VAL A 96 24.11 6.60 -5.26
C VAL A 96 23.58 6.72 -3.83
N ASP A 97 23.15 5.61 -3.22
CA ASP A 97 22.62 5.52 -1.86
C ASP A 97 21.46 6.52 -1.59
N LYS A 98 20.57 6.65 -2.58
CA LYS A 98 19.37 7.52 -2.54
C LYS A 98 18.10 6.72 -2.79
N SER A 99 18.06 5.47 -2.33
CA SER A 99 16.92 4.56 -2.50
C SER A 99 15.63 5.10 -1.88
N ILE A 100 15.71 5.95 -0.86
CA ILE A 100 14.55 6.55 -0.19
C ILE A 100 13.71 7.47 -1.09
N VAL A 101 14.35 8.23 -1.99
CA VAL A 101 13.68 9.16 -2.92
C VAL A 101 13.30 8.51 -4.26
N CYS A 102 13.68 7.26 -4.47
CA CYS A 102 13.32 6.52 -5.67
C CYS A 102 11.81 6.26 -5.71
N SER A 103 11.14 6.66 -6.80
CA SER A 103 9.71 6.42 -6.99
C SER A 103 9.36 4.93 -7.00
N MET A 104 10.20 4.09 -7.61
CA MET A 104 10.04 2.63 -7.62
C MET A 104 10.13 2.04 -6.21
N SER A 105 11.11 2.48 -5.42
CA SER A 105 11.25 2.06 -4.03
C SER A 105 10.02 2.47 -3.22
N ARG A 106 9.62 3.75 -3.29
CA ARG A 106 8.48 4.29 -2.55
C ARG A 106 7.17 3.55 -2.86
N ALA A 107 6.91 3.22 -4.13
CA ALA A 107 5.74 2.43 -4.51
C ALA A 107 5.78 1.01 -3.91
N LYS A 108 6.92 0.32 -3.98
CA LYS A 108 7.08 -1.02 -3.38
C LYS A 108 6.87 -0.99 -1.87
N ARG A 109 7.47 -0.02 -1.15
CA ARG A 109 7.34 0.11 0.30
C ARG A 109 5.88 0.28 0.74
N TRP A 110 5.11 1.10 0.03
CA TRP A 110 3.67 1.23 0.29
C TRP A 110 2.90 -0.07 0.08
N VAL A 111 3.21 -0.80 -0.99
CA VAL A 111 2.57 -2.10 -1.26
C VAL A 111 2.91 -3.12 -0.19
N TYR A 112 4.16 -3.19 0.27
CA TYR A 112 4.55 -4.06 1.38
C TYR A 112 3.83 -3.71 2.68
N THR A 113 3.67 -2.43 3.02
CA THR A 113 2.87 -2.01 4.18
C THR A 113 1.42 -2.48 4.08
N ILE A 114 0.82 -2.40 2.88
CA ILE A 114 -0.56 -2.87 2.66
C ILE A 114 -0.64 -4.39 2.84
N PHE A 115 0.32 -5.14 2.29
CA PHE A 115 0.37 -6.59 2.42
C PHE A 115 0.57 -7.04 3.87
N ASP A 116 1.48 -6.40 4.61
CA ASP A 116 1.75 -6.75 6.01
C ASP A 116 0.49 -6.66 6.89
N GLU A 117 -0.40 -5.73 6.60
CA GLU A 117 -1.64 -5.55 7.35
C GLU A 117 -2.85 -6.27 6.77
N CYS A 118 -2.91 -6.52 5.46
CA CYS A 118 -4.07 -7.13 4.82
C CYS A 118 -3.93 -8.64 4.59
N CYS A 119 -2.72 -9.17 4.38
CA CYS A 119 -2.52 -10.58 4.07
C CYS A 119 -2.97 -11.49 5.22
N GLU A 120 -2.75 -11.07 6.47
CA GLU A 120 -3.20 -11.81 7.65
C GLU A 120 -4.73 -11.91 7.71
N SER A 121 -5.44 -10.78 7.61
CA SER A 121 -6.91 -10.76 7.55
C SER A 121 -7.48 -11.51 6.33
N ALA A 122 -6.71 -11.62 5.24
CA ALA A 122 -7.10 -12.36 4.03
C ALA A 122 -6.70 -13.85 4.04
N ASN A 123 -6.07 -14.35 5.11
CA ASN A 123 -5.48 -15.70 5.19
C ASN A 123 -4.50 -16.01 4.05
N ILE A 124 -3.69 -15.02 3.65
CA ILE A 124 -2.66 -15.15 2.61
C ILE A 124 -1.30 -15.29 3.27
N THR A 125 -0.58 -16.36 2.96
CA THR A 125 0.79 -16.56 3.40
C THR A 125 1.73 -15.58 2.69
N MET A 126 2.47 -14.77 3.46
CA MET A 126 3.44 -13.84 2.91
C MET A 126 4.67 -14.58 2.39
N VAL A 127 5.20 -14.11 1.24
CA VAL A 127 6.34 -14.73 0.55
C VAL A 127 7.39 -13.65 0.29
N PRO A 128 8.66 -13.84 0.72
CA PRO A 128 9.77 -12.93 0.40
C PRO A 128 9.91 -12.72 -1.12
N GLY A 129 10.27 -11.50 -1.52
CA GLY A 129 10.36 -11.08 -2.92
C GLY A 129 9.03 -10.77 -3.60
N LYS A 130 7.90 -11.16 -2.98
CA LYS A 130 6.55 -10.90 -3.51
C LYS A 130 5.76 -9.97 -2.59
N HIS A 131 5.51 -10.42 -1.36
CA HIS A 131 4.74 -9.69 -0.37
C HIS A 131 5.62 -8.91 0.62
N LEU A 132 6.88 -9.31 0.72
CA LEU A 132 7.90 -8.73 1.57
C LEU A 132 9.17 -8.50 0.75
N PRO A 133 10.09 -7.62 1.18
CA PRO A 133 11.45 -7.57 0.61
C PRO A 133 12.14 -8.94 0.69
N ASP A 134 13.02 -9.23 -0.28
CA ASP A 134 13.76 -10.50 -0.38
C ASP A 134 14.55 -10.85 0.89
N ASP A 135 15.18 -9.84 1.51
CA ASP A 135 16.02 -10.01 2.69
C ASP A 135 15.23 -10.10 4.02
N THR A 136 13.91 -10.20 3.96
CA THR A 136 13.08 -10.24 5.17
C THR A 136 13.12 -11.62 5.80
N ASN A 137 13.66 -11.72 7.01
CA ASN A 137 13.54 -12.95 7.80
C ASN A 137 12.09 -13.09 8.32
N VAL A 138 11.31 -13.95 7.67
CA VAL A 138 9.90 -14.20 8.00
C VAL A 138 9.72 -14.76 9.41
N GLU A 139 10.67 -15.56 9.89
CA GLU A 139 10.64 -16.18 11.22
C GLU A 139 10.78 -15.13 12.32
N ALA A 140 11.72 -14.20 12.15
CA ALA A 140 11.87 -13.07 13.08
C ALA A 140 10.63 -12.18 13.09
N LEU A 141 10.02 -11.93 11.92
CA LEU A 141 8.82 -11.10 11.81
C LEU A 141 7.61 -11.71 12.53
N ALA A 142 7.43 -13.04 12.44
CA ALA A 142 6.37 -13.77 13.15
C ALA A 142 6.51 -13.61 14.68
N LEU A 143 7.72 -13.77 15.21
CA LEU A 143 8.01 -13.62 16.65
C LEU A 143 7.74 -12.21 17.16
N PHE A 144 8.06 -11.16 16.38
CA PHE A 144 7.75 -9.78 16.76
C PHE A 144 6.24 -9.48 16.75
N LYS A 145 5.48 -10.10 15.83
CA LYS A 145 4.02 -9.96 15.78
C LYS A 145 3.36 -10.60 17.00
N GLU A 146 3.74 -11.82 17.36
CA GLU A 146 3.26 -12.51 18.56
C GLU A 146 3.49 -11.67 19.82
N HIS A 147 4.70 -11.15 20.01
CA HIS A 147 5.02 -10.32 21.17
C HIS A 147 4.26 -8.98 21.21
N ASN A 148 3.95 -8.39 20.06
CA ASN A 148 3.14 -7.17 19.97
C ASN A 148 1.64 -7.45 20.19
N GLU A 149 1.13 -8.58 19.69
CA GLU A 149 -0.23 -9.07 19.94
C GLU A 149 -0.45 -9.32 21.45
N GLU A 150 0.50 -9.98 22.11
CA GLU A 150 0.52 -10.16 23.57
C GLU A 150 0.53 -8.83 24.33
N LYS A 151 1.32 -7.86 23.88
CA LYS A 151 1.35 -6.50 24.45
C LYS A 151 0.03 -5.75 24.23
N LYS A 152 -0.63 -5.91 23.08
CA LYS A 152 -1.96 -5.33 22.83
C LYS A 152 -3.04 -5.98 23.68
N LEU A 153 -2.94 -7.29 23.96
CA LEU A 153 -3.86 -8.00 24.84
C LEU A 153 -3.66 -7.57 26.30
N CYS A 154 -2.40 -7.44 26.74
CA CYS A 154 -2.06 -6.92 28.07
C CYS A 154 -2.58 -5.49 28.27
N LYS A 155 -2.44 -4.59 27.28
CA LYS A 155 -2.99 -3.22 27.37
C LYS A 155 -4.52 -3.15 27.39
N ARG A 156 -5.22 -4.09 26.73
CA ARG A 156 -6.70 -4.18 26.79
C ARG A 156 -7.21 -4.69 28.13
N ASN A 157 -6.43 -5.51 28.83
CA ASN A 157 -6.80 -6.09 30.13
C ASN A 157 -6.46 -5.20 31.34
N VAL A 158 -5.90 -4.00 31.13
CA VAL A 158 -5.47 -3.07 32.21
C VAL A 158 -6.42 -1.87 32.38
N SER A 159 -7.55 -1.78 31.67
CA SER A 159 -8.57 -0.76 31.96
C SER A 159 -9.81 -1.34 32.65
N PRO A 160 -9.84 -1.26 33.99
CA PRO A 160 -11.09 -1.03 34.69
C PRO A 160 -10.92 0.13 35.68
N PHE A 161 -10.87 1.37 35.20
CA PHE A 161 -11.14 2.58 35.99
C PHE A 161 -11.69 3.69 35.11
#